data_AF-A0A1Y4W3C2-F1
#
_entry.id   AF-A0A1Y4W3C2-F1
#
_cell.length_a   1.000
_cell.length_b   1.000
_cell.length_c   1.000
_cell.angle_alpha   90.00
_cell.angle_beta   90.00
_cell.angle_gamma   90.00
#
_symmetry.space_group_name_H-M   'P 1'
#
loop_
_entity.id
_entity.type
_entity.pdbx_description
1 polymer ?
#
loop_
_entity_poly.entity_id
_entity_poly.type
_entity_poly.pdbx_seq_one_letter_code
_entity_poly.pdbx_strand_id
1 'polypeptide(L)'
;MAEEHKRPLSQEPEAPAPESAAPAEGQAPATSQPKEAKRPTLTPGQQKRRQKSVFQYITILFAAAFALLLFTFLMERRQNDLLQQQNQEEIDSLQQESVNAVQSLQNLYDQNESLKQQVADLEEQLADYQDQMDVLPGVIADLEQTLDSTQRAMDWFWQIDEAYVRSRWTLCRQLIDSLEEAGLVDYLPKESTTDNDRFSPYDRFQEIKEAVD
;
A
#
# COMPACT_ATOMS: atom_id res chain seq x y z
N MET A 1 35.38 20.54 -9.17
CA MET A 1 35.09 20.41 -7.73
C MET A 1 34.27 19.13 -7.60
N ALA A 2 34.83 17.91 -7.49
CA ALA A 2 35.67 17.35 -6.40
C ALA A 2 34.91 17.41 -5.06
N GLU A 3 34.60 16.35 -4.31
CA GLU A 3 34.98 14.91 -4.25
C GLU A 3 33.74 14.14 -3.72
N GLU A 4 33.36 12.95 -4.21
CA GLU A 4 33.95 11.61 -4.01
C GLU A 4 33.95 11.14 -2.54
N HIS A 5 33.13 10.12 -2.21
CA HIS A 5 33.30 9.12 -1.13
C HIS A 5 32.29 7.99 -1.44
N LYS A 6 32.52 7.11 -2.41
CA LYS A 6 33.46 5.98 -2.47
C LYS A 6 33.24 4.94 -1.36
N ARG A 7 32.64 3.83 -1.78
CA ARG A 7 32.63 2.51 -1.13
C ARG A 7 34.03 2.10 -0.68
N PRO A 8 34.11 1.11 0.23
CA PRO A 8 35.04 0.03 0.04
C PRO A 8 34.31 -1.30 -0.20
N LEU A 9 34.67 -1.90 -1.33
CA LEU A 9 34.64 -3.31 -1.65
C LEU A 9 35.80 -4.01 -0.92
N SER A 10 35.69 -5.32 -0.75
CA SER A 10 36.76 -6.30 -0.41
C SER A 10 36.86 -6.57 1.11
N GLN A 11 36.98 -7.79 1.63
CA GLN A 11 37.54 -9.01 1.06
C GLN A 11 37.24 -10.17 2.04
N GLU A 12 36.71 -11.28 1.53
CA GLU A 12 37.08 -12.62 2.01
C GLU A 12 38.48 -12.93 1.47
N PRO A 13 39.40 -13.49 2.28
CA PRO A 13 39.82 -14.88 2.05
C PRO A 13 40.05 -15.64 3.37
N GLU A 14 39.62 -16.90 3.45
CA GLU A 14 40.48 -18.08 3.25
C GLU A 14 41.49 -18.31 4.39
N ALA A 15 41.25 -19.38 5.15
CA ALA A 15 42.30 -20.03 5.93
C ALA A 15 43.42 -20.51 4.99
N PRO A 16 44.68 -20.56 5.46
CA PRO A 16 45.20 -21.91 5.73
C PRO A 16 46.19 -21.96 6.91
N ALA A 17 46.25 -23.14 7.53
CA ALA A 17 47.36 -23.59 8.37
C ALA A 17 48.71 -23.54 7.60
N PRO A 18 49.88 -23.68 8.25
CA PRO A 18 50.42 -25.05 8.35
C PRO A 18 51.41 -25.32 9.51
N GLU A 19 51.68 -26.63 9.67
CA GLU A 19 52.98 -27.25 10.02
C GLU A 19 53.61 -26.98 11.40
N SER A 20 54.32 -27.89 12.05
CA SER A 20 54.70 -29.31 11.91
C SER A 20 55.29 -29.66 13.30
N ALA A 21 55.74 -30.84 13.72
CA ALA A 21 56.04 -32.13 13.16
C ALA A 21 56.14 -33.09 14.38
N ALA A 22 55.90 -34.36 14.12
CA ALA A 22 56.35 -35.51 14.93
C ALA A 22 57.91 -35.55 15.01
N PRO A 23 58.62 -36.55 15.61
CA PRO A 23 58.17 -37.90 15.95
C PRO A 23 58.85 -38.63 17.14
N ALA A 24 58.45 -39.90 17.28
CA ALA A 24 59.27 -41.09 17.58
C ALA A 24 59.51 -41.57 19.03
N GLU A 25 58.98 -42.79 19.25
CA GLU A 25 59.64 -44.00 19.78
C GLU A 25 60.29 -44.00 21.18
N GLY A 26 59.98 -45.07 21.93
CA GLY A 26 60.98 -45.67 22.83
C GLY A 26 60.47 -46.27 24.15
N GLN A 27 60.33 -47.60 24.15
CA GLN A 27 60.87 -48.51 25.18
C GLN A 27 60.34 -48.50 26.63
N ALA A 28 59.72 -49.63 27.00
CA ALA A 28 59.87 -50.29 28.31
C ALA A 28 61.38 -50.63 28.56
N PRO A 29 61.88 -50.98 29.78
CA PRO A 29 61.18 -51.77 30.80
C PRO A 29 61.61 -51.54 32.29
N ALA A 30 61.13 -52.46 33.13
CA ALA A 30 61.67 -52.90 34.43
C ALA A 30 61.35 -52.05 35.67
N THR A 31 61.28 -52.56 36.90
CA THR A 31 61.06 -53.88 37.55
C THR A 31 61.31 -53.56 39.02
N SER A 32 60.37 -53.82 39.94
CA SER A 32 60.73 -54.15 41.34
C SER A 32 59.48 -54.49 42.18
N GLN A 33 59.20 -55.79 42.30
CA GLN A 33 58.67 -56.40 43.53
C GLN A 33 59.85 -56.54 44.54
N PRO A 34 59.75 -57.11 45.77
CA PRO A 34 58.61 -57.73 46.47
C PRO A 34 58.53 -57.39 48.00
N LYS A 35 57.41 -57.69 48.67
CA LYS A 35 57.42 -58.14 50.08
C LYS A 35 56.33 -59.19 50.33
N GLU A 36 56.79 -60.44 50.45
CA GLU A 36 56.24 -61.57 51.20
C GLU A 36 55.70 -61.17 52.59
N ALA A 37 54.90 -61.94 53.34
CA ALA A 37 54.11 -63.15 53.17
C ALA A 37 53.40 -63.34 54.52
N LYS A 38 52.19 -63.92 54.52
CA LYS A 38 51.75 -64.83 55.60
C LYS A 38 50.53 -65.61 55.13
N ARG A 39 50.77 -66.88 54.76
CA ARG A 39 49.75 -67.94 54.78
C ARG A 39 49.62 -68.42 56.23
N PRO A 40 48.47 -69.03 56.57
CA PRO A 40 48.57 -70.48 56.68
C PRO A 40 47.53 -71.21 55.83
N THR A 41 48.02 -72.32 55.26
CA THR A 41 47.31 -73.59 55.02
C THR A 41 46.04 -73.57 54.19
N LEU A 42 46.21 -73.98 52.93
CA LEU A 42 45.13 -74.40 52.03
C LEU A 42 44.54 -75.75 52.50
N THR A 43 43.24 -75.75 52.79
CA THR A 43 42.40 -76.95 52.80
C THR A 43 41.84 -77.16 51.38
N PRO A 44 42.02 -78.33 50.74
CA PRO A 44 41.55 -78.56 49.37
C PRO A 44 40.04 -78.87 49.41
N GLY A 45 39.21 -77.91 49.01
CA GLY A 45 37.77 -78.18 48.93
C GLY A 45 36.81 -77.03 48.61
N GLN A 46 37.25 -75.77 48.50
CA GLN A 46 36.30 -74.64 48.35
C GLN A 46 36.56 -73.67 47.18
N GLN A 47 37.21 -74.12 46.11
CA GLN A 47 37.41 -73.28 44.92
C GLN A 47 36.19 -73.20 43.98
N LYS A 48 35.16 -74.04 44.15
CA LYS A 48 33.97 -74.03 43.28
C LYS A 48 32.86 -73.02 43.66
N ARG A 49 32.96 -72.34 44.81
CA ARG A 49 31.94 -71.36 45.27
C ARG A 49 32.33 -69.87 45.14
N ARG A 50 33.63 -69.52 45.07
CA ARG A 50 34.09 -68.12 44.94
C ARG A 50 34.23 -67.59 43.51
N GLN A 51 34.45 -68.46 42.52
CA GLN A 51 34.47 -68.02 41.11
C GLN A 51 33.06 -67.65 40.63
N LYS A 52 32.03 -68.36 41.10
CA LYS A 52 30.63 -68.05 40.80
C LYS A 52 30.22 -66.66 41.28
N SER A 53 30.76 -66.16 42.40
CA SER A 53 30.41 -64.83 42.91
C SER A 53 31.04 -63.70 42.10
N VAL A 54 32.28 -63.87 41.61
CA VAL A 54 32.91 -62.83 40.77
C VAL A 54 32.24 -62.76 39.40
N PHE A 55 31.93 -63.91 38.79
CA PHE A 55 31.11 -63.94 37.58
C PHE A 55 29.71 -63.36 37.83
N GLN A 56 29.09 -63.60 39.00
CA GLN A 56 27.83 -62.95 39.38
C GLN A 56 27.99 -61.42 39.44
N TYR A 57 29.05 -60.90 40.07
CA TYR A 57 29.32 -59.46 40.08
C TYR A 57 29.55 -58.89 38.68
N ILE A 58 30.29 -59.58 37.81
CA ILE A 58 30.50 -59.17 36.41
C ILE A 58 29.17 -59.20 35.63
N THR A 59 28.33 -60.22 35.81
CA THR A 59 27.01 -60.28 35.17
C THR A 59 26.06 -59.21 35.68
N ILE A 60 26.13 -58.87 36.97
CA ILE A 60 25.34 -57.77 37.55
C ILE A 60 25.86 -56.42 37.03
N LEU A 61 27.18 -56.23 36.89
CA LEU A 61 27.78 -55.04 36.28
C LEU A 61 27.40 -54.89 34.80
N PHE A 62 27.40 -55.99 34.05
CA PHE A 62 26.99 -55.99 32.65
C PHE A 62 25.50 -55.72 32.48
N ALA A 63 24.66 -56.35 33.31
CA ALA A 63 23.23 -56.09 33.34
C ALA A 63 22.93 -54.64 33.77
N ALA A 64 23.68 -54.09 34.73
CA ALA A 64 23.55 -52.69 35.16
C ALA A 64 23.98 -51.72 34.05
N ALA A 65 25.08 -51.99 33.34
CA ALA A 65 25.51 -51.19 32.19
C ALA A 65 24.50 -51.23 31.04
N PHE A 66 23.93 -52.41 30.76
CA PHE A 66 22.88 -52.58 29.76
C PHE A 66 21.57 -51.89 30.17
N ALA A 67 21.21 -51.97 31.45
CA ALA A 67 20.07 -51.24 32.01
C ALA A 67 20.26 -49.72 31.97
N LEU A 68 21.49 -49.23 32.19
CA LEU A 68 21.82 -47.81 32.01
C LEU A 68 21.70 -47.40 30.55
N LEU A 69 22.22 -48.18 29.59
CA LEU A 69 22.02 -47.90 28.16
C LEU A 69 20.55 -47.91 27.75
N LEU A 70 19.74 -48.84 28.27
CA LEU A 70 18.30 -48.87 28.03
C LEU A 70 17.59 -47.66 28.63
N PHE A 71 17.98 -47.25 29.83
CA PHE A 71 17.43 -46.07 30.49
C PHE A 71 17.78 -44.78 29.73
N THR A 72 19.03 -44.63 29.28
CA THR A 72 19.47 -43.51 28.45
C THR A 72 18.71 -43.49 27.12
N PHE A 73 18.58 -44.63 26.44
CA PHE A 73 17.87 -44.74 25.16
C PHE A 73 16.37 -44.41 25.27
N LEU A 74 15.70 -44.87 26.34
CA LEU A 74 14.29 -44.53 26.57
C LEU A 74 14.09 -43.03 26.84
N MET A 75 15.04 -42.40 27.54
CA MET A 75 15.00 -40.96 27.83
C MET A 75 15.27 -40.14 26.56
N GLU A 76 16.23 -40.57 25.75
CA GLU A 76 16.64 -39.93 24.50
C GLU A 76 15.56 -40.06 23.40
N ARG A 77 14.82 -41.17 23.36
CA ARG A 77 13.67 -41.32 22.46
C ARG A 77 12.54 -40.37 22.83
N ARG A 78 12.20 -40.26 24.13
CA ARG A 78 11.22 -39.30 24.61
C ARG A 78 11.67 -37.86 24.35
N GLN A 79 12.97 -37.58 24.49
CA GLN A 79 13.54 -36.27 24.24
C GLN A 79 13.53 -35.91 22.75
N ASN A 80 13.78 -36.87 21.86
CA ASN A 80 13.65 -36.70 20.41
C ASN A 80 12.19 -36.45 20.00
N ASP A 81 11.23 -37.19 20.56
CA ASP A 81 9.80 -36.98 20.27
C ASP A 81 9.36 -35.57 20.72
N LEU A 82 9.85 -35.10 21.88
CA LEU A 82 9.58 -33.75 22.39
C LEU A 82 10.26 -32.65 21.56
N LEU A 83 11.48 -32.89 21.08
CA LEU A 83 12.19 -31.98 20.18
C LEU A 83 11.54 -31.91 18.81
N GLN A 84 11.01 -33.03 18.30
CA GLN A 84 10.24 -33.05 17.06
C GLN A 84 8.93 -32.28 17.22
N GLN A 85 8.21 -32.48 18.34
CA GLN A 85 7.01 -31.70 18.63
C GLN A 85 7.29 -30.19 18.72
N GLN A 86 8.36 -29.79 19.42
CA GLN A 86 8.77 -28.38 19.48
C GLN A 86 9.14 -27.81 18.10
N ASN A 87 9.93 -28.53 17.30
CA ASN A 87 10.25 -28.09 15.94
C ASN A 87 9.00 -27.98 15.07
N GLN A 88 8.04 -28.88 15.24
CA GLN A 88 6.81 -28.88 14.45
C GLN A 88 5.88 -27.73 14.85
N GLU A 89 5.75 -27.43 16.14
CA GLU A 89 5.04 -26.26 16.65
C GLU A 89 5.72 -24.94 16.23
N GLU A 90 7.04 -24.88 16.24
CA GLU A 90 7.80 -23.74 15.72
C GLU A 90 7.59 -23.56 14.21
N ILE A 91 7.61 -24.64 13.44
CA ILE A 91 7.34 -24.58 11.99
C ILE A 91 5.89 -24.15 11.71
N ASP A 92 4.92 -24.70 12.43
CA ASP A 92 3.50 -24.35 12.26
C ASP A 92 3.24 -22.89 12.66
N SER A 93 3.84 -22.42 13.76
CA SER A 93 3.73 -21.02 14.18
C SER A 93 4.41 -20.06 13.20
N LEU A 94 5.59 -20.40 12.68
CA LEU A 94 6.26 -19.62 11.62
C LEU A 94 5.47 -19.61 10.32
N GLN A 95 4.89 -20.74 9.92
CA GLN A 95 4.01 -20.80 8.76
C GLN A 95 2.79 -19.91 8.96
N GLN A 96 2.17 -19.95 10.13
CA GLN A 96 1.01 -19.13 10.45
C GLN A 96 1.36 -17.64 10.49
N GLU A 97 2.51 -17.27 11.05
CA GLU A 97 3.04 -15.90 11.00
C GLU A 97 3.31 -15.46 9.55
N SER A 98 3.91 -16.32 8.73
CA SER A 98 4.19 -16.02 7.32
C SER A 98 2.91 -15.81 6.51
N VAL A 99 1.87 -16.63 6.74
CA VAL A 99 0.56 -16.49 6.10
C VAL A 99 -0.10 -15.18 6.53
N ASN A 100 -0.04 -14.85 7.82
CA ASN A 100 -0.57 -13.59 8.35
C ASN A 100 0.19 -12.38 7.78
N ALA A 101 1.51 -12.45 7.66
CA ALA A 101 2.33 -11.39 7.07
C ALA A 101 2.02 -11.19 5.58
N VAL A 102 1.88 -12.28 4.81
CA VAL A 102 1.47 -12.23 3.40
C VAL A 102 0.06 -11.67 3.26
N GLN A 103 -0.88 -12.09 4.11
CA GLN A 103 -2.25 -11.57 4.09
C GLN A 103 -2.30 -10.07 4.42
N SER A 104 -1.48 -9.63 5.38
CA SER A 104 -1.34 -8.20 5.70
C SER A 104 -0.72 -7.42 4.55
N LEU A 105 0.30 -7.97 3.88
CA LEU A 105 0.90 -7.34 2.70
C LEU A 105 -0.12 -7.23 1.57
N GLN A 106 -0.89 -8.28 1.31
CA GLN A 106 -1.92 -8.27 0.28
C GLN A 106 -2.99 -7.20 0.57
N ASN A 107 -3.47 -7.13 1.82
CA ASN A 107 -4.38 -6.08 2.23
C ASN A 107 -3.79 -4.67 2.06
N LEU A 108 -2.49 -4.48 2.36
CA LEU A 108 -1.82 -3.20 2.10
C LEU A 108 -1.71 -2.88 0.61
N TYR A 109 -1.44 -3.87 -0.24
CA TYR A 109 -1.43 -3.68 -1.70
C TYR A 109 -2.81 -3.29 -2.22
N ASP A 110 -3.85 -4.01 -1.79
CA ASP A 110 -5.24 -3.75 -2.18
C ASP A 110 -5.68 -2.34 -1.72
N GLN A 111 -5.31 -1.95 -0.49
CA GLN A 111 -5.56 -0.59 0.00
C GLN A 111 -4.77 0.47 -0.78
N ASN A 112 -3.53 0.17 -1.18
CA ASN A 112 -2.73 1.09 -1.97
C ASN A 112 -3.31 1.28 -3.37
N GLU A 113 -3.82 0.21 -3.98
CA GLU A 113 -4.52 0.26 -5.27
C GLU A 113 -5.83 1.06 -5.14
N SER A 114 -6.63 0.79 -4.11
CA SER A 114 -7.85 1.57 -3.84
C SER A 114 -7.56 3.05 -3.61
N LEU A 115 -6.51 3.38 -2.85
CA LEU A 115 -6.10 4.77 -2.63
C LEU A 115 -5.66 5.43 -3.93
N LYS A 116 -4.91 4.74 -4.79
CA LYS A 116 -4.53 5.27 -6.11
C LYS A 116 -5.75 5.53 -6.98
N GLN A 117 -6.73 4.63 -6.96
CA GLN A 117 -7.97 4.82 -7.69
C GLN A 117 -8.74 6.04 -7.17
N GLN A 118 -8.87 6.19 -5.85
CA GLN A 118 -9.50 7.38 -5.25
C GLN A 118 -8.76 8.68 -5.61
N VAL A 119 -7.42 8.65 -5.64
CA VAL A 119 -6.63 9.82 -6.07
C VAL A 119 -6.91 10.15 -7.53
N ALA A 120 -6.95 9.15 -8.42
CA ALA A 120 -7.29 9.38 -9.83
C ALA A 120 -8.70 9.94 -10.00
N ASP A 121 -9.69 9.38 -9.30
CA ASP A 121 -11.08 9.86 -9.34
C ASP A 121 -11.20 11.31 -8.80
N LEU A 122 -10.43 11.64 -7.76
CA LEU A 122 -10.39 13.00 -7.20
C LEU A 122 -9.67 13.98 -8.14
N GLU A 123 -8.60 13.55 -8.80
CA GLU A 123 -7.89 14.34 -9.81
C GLU A 123 -8.80 14.63 -11.02
N GLU A 124 -9.58 13.65 -11.49
CA GLU A 124 -10.56 13.83 -12.56
C GLU A 124 -11.65 14.81 -12.14
N GLN A 125 -12.22 14.67 -10.94
CA GLN A 125 -13.20 15.63 -10.42
C GLN A 125 -12.62 17.05 -10.33
N LEU A 126 -11.39 17.19 -9.85
CA LEU A 126 -10.73 18.51 -9.80
C LEU A 126 -10.55 19.11 -11.19
N ALA A 127 -10.19 18.31 -12.20
CA ALA A 127 -10.09 18.78 -13.58
C ALA A 127 -11.46 19.24 -14.11
N ASP A 128 -12.52 18.45 -13.91
CA ASP A 128 -13.89 18.80 -14.32
C ASP A 128 -14.40 20.07 -13.64
N TYR A 129 -14.12 20.24 -12.33
CA TYR A 129 -14.47 21.46 -11.62
C TYR A 129 -13.67 22.66 -12.13
N GLN A 130 -12.39 22.47 -12.43
CA GLN A 130 -11.55 23.52 -12.96
C GLN A 130 -12.00 23.98 -14.35
N ASP A 131 -12.34 23.05 -15.23
CA ASP A 131 -12.89 23.35 -16.55
C ASP A 131 -14.22 24.11 -16.45
N GLN A 132 -15.10 23.72 -15.52
CA GLN A 132 -16.34 24.46 -15.26
C GLN A 132 -16.08 25.88 -14.73
N MET A 133 -15.10 26.05 -13.86
CA MET A 133 -14.71 27.36 -13.34
C MET A 133 -14.10 28.25 -14.42
N ASP A 134 -13.44 27.69 -15.43
CA ASP A 134 -12.88 28.45 -16.55
C ASP A 134 -13.97 28.88 -17.55
N VAL A 135 -15.03 28.09 -17.72
CA VAL A 135 -16.16 28.41 -18.62
C VAL A 135 -17.13 29.41 -18.01
N LEU A 136 -17.38 29.35 -16.69
CA LEU A 136 -18.35 30.20 -15.99
C LEU A 136 -18.17 31.71 -16.23
N PRO A 137 -16.95 32.28 -16.17
CA PRO A 137 -16.72 33.70 -16.44
C PRO A 137 -17.11 34.11 -17.85
N GLY A 138 -16.89 33.24 -18.85
CA GLY A 138 -17.32 33.49 -20.22
C GLY A 138 -18.83 33.54 -20.34
N VAL A 139 -19.53 32.57 -19.73
CA VAL A 139 -21.00 32.54 -19.69
C VAL A 139 -21.56 33.77 -18.97
N ILE A 140 -20.95 34.19 -17.86
CA ILE A 140 -21.36 35.40 -17.14
C ILE A 140 -21.15 36.64 -18.01
N ALA A 141 -20.01 36.77 -18.69
CA ALA A 141 -19.75 37.90 -19.58
C ALA A 141 -20.75 37.95 -20.75
N ASP A 142 -21.07 36.81 -21.36
CA ASP A 142 -22.08 36.71 -22.42
C ASP A 142 -23.48 37.09 -21.90
N LEU A 143 -23.84 36.62 -20.69
CA LEU A 143 -25.11 36.99 -20.04
C LEU A 143 -25.16 38.48 -19.70
N GLU A 144 -24.09 39.07 -19.20
CA GLU A 144 -24.01 40.51 -18.92
C GLU A 144 -24.12 41.32 -20.22
N GLN A 145 -23.45 40.90 -21.30
CA GLN A 145 -23.53 41.56 -22.60
C GLN A 145 -24.94 41.48 -23.19
N THR A 146 -25.58 40.31 -23.14
CA THR A 146 -26.97 40.14 -23.61
C THR A 146 -27.92 41.00 -22.79
N LEU A 147 -27.76 41.05 -21.46
CA LEU A 147 -28.57 41.91 -20.60
C LEU A 147 -28.40 43.39 -20.93
N ASP A 148 -27.17 43.89 -21.05
CA ASP A 148 -26.88 45.28 -21.42
C ASP A 148 -27.44 45.62 -22.82
N SER A 149 -27.33 44.69 -23.76
CA SER A 149 -27.93 44.83 -25.09
C SER A 149 -29.46 44.88 -25.03
N THR A 150 -30.10 44.04 -24.22
CA THR A 150 -31.57 44.06 -24.02
C THR A 150 -32.03 45.35 -23.36
N GLN A 151 -31.28 45.87 -22.37
CA GLN A 151 -31.59 47.13 -21.73
C GLN A 151 -31.53 48.29 -22.74
N ARG A 152 -30.45 48.37 -23.51
CA ARG A 152 -30.30 49.38 -24.56
C ARG A 152 -31.43 49.26 -25.59
N ALA A 153 -31.72 48.06 -26.07
CA ALA A 153 -32.80 47.81 -27.02
C ALA A 153 -34.15 48.29 -26.47
N MET A 154 -34.43 48.03 -25.19
CA MET A 154 -35.63 48.53 -24.51
C MET A 154 -35.65 50.05 -24.40
N ASP A 155 -34.54 50.69 -24.01
CA ASP A 155 -34.44 52.15 -23.90
C ASP A 155 -34.69 52.84 -25.25
N TRP A 156 -34.18 52.29 -26.35
CA TRP A 156 -34.47 52.77 -27.70
C TRP A 156 -35.93 52.55 -28.08
N PHE A 157 -36.49 51.37 -27.78
CA PHE A 157 -37.90 51.08 -28.03
C PHE A 157 -38.85 52.05 -27.35
N TRP A 158 -38.60 52.40 -26.09
CA TRP A 158 -39.42 53.39 -25.38
C TRP A 158 -39.35 54.78 -26.04
N GLN A 159 -38.17 55.19 -26.54
CA GLN A 159 -38.05 56.44 -27.28
C GLN A 159 -38.82 56.43 -28.60
N ILE A 160 -38.80 55.30 -29.31
CA ILE A 160 -39.56 55.09 -30.55
C ILE A 160 -41.06 55.13 -30.26
N ASP A 161 -41.52 54.42 -29.24
CA ASP A 161 -42.94 54.40 -28.84
C ASP A 161 -43.44 55.79 -28.43
N GLU A 162 -42.66 56.53 -27.65
CA GLU A 162 -42.98 57.90 -27.26
C GLU A 162 -43.04 58.84 -28.48
N ALA A 163 -42.13 58.69 -29.43
CA ALA A 163 -42.13 59.47 -30.67
C ALA A 163 -43.38 59.19 -31.52
N TYR A 164 -43.77 57.91 -31.62
CA TYR A 164 -44.96 57.45 -32.33
C TYR A 164 -46.25 58.01 -31.71
N VAL A 165 -46.42 57.87 -30.38
CA VAL A 165 -47.59 58.38 -29.64
C VAL A 165 -47.71 59.91 -29.76
N ARG A 166 -46.58 60.62 -29.85
CA ARG A 166 -46.56 62.08 -30.09
C ARG A 166 -46.68 62.48 -31.56
N SER A 167 -46.92 61.52 -32.47
CA SER A 167 -47.05 61.72 -33.91
C SER A 167 -45.83 62.39 -34.56
N ARG A 168 -44.62 62.16 -34.02
CA ARG A 168 -43.35 62.65 -34.57
C ARG A 168 -42.75 61.63 -35.54
N TRP A 169 -43.40 61.47 -36.68
CA TRP A 169 -43.11 60.45 -37.70
C TRP A 169 -41.67 60.46 -38.23
N THR A 170 -41.11 61.65 -38.48
CA THR A 170 -39.74 61.80 -39.00
C THR A 170 -38.67 61.38 -37.99
N LEU A 171 -38.87 61.72 -36.71
CA LEU A 171 -37.98 61.32 -35.62
C LEU A 171 -38.10 59.81 -35.38
N CYS A 172 -39.31 59.25 -35.46
CA CYS A 172 -39.55 57.81 -35.32
C CYS A 172 -38.77 57.00 -36.37
N ARG A 173 -38.82 57.37 -37.66
CA ARG A 173 -38.02 56.73 -38.73
C ARG A 173 -36.52 56.74 -38.42
N GLN A 174 -35.98 57.89 -38.01
CA GLN A 174 -34.56 58.01 -37.67
C GLN A 174 -34.14 57.11 -36.49
N LEU A 175 -35.00 56.99 -35.47
CA LEU A 175 -34.74 56.11 -34.33
C LEU A 175 -34.81 54.63 -34.72
N ILE A 176 -35.75 54.25 -35.58
CA ILE A 176 -35.87 52.88 -36.13
C ILE A 176 -34.61 52.52 -36.91
N ASP A 177 -34.17 53.38 -37.84
CA ASP A 177 -32.94 53.16 -38.61
C ASP A 177 -31.72 52.97 -37.70
N SER A 178 -31.60 53.80 -36.64
CA SER A 178 -30.49 53.71 -35.68
C SER A 178 -30.51 52.44 -34.83
N LEU A 179 -31.71 51.92 -34.49
CA LEU A 179 -31.86 50.67 -33.76
C LEU A 179 -31.47 49.46 -34.63
N GLU A 180 -31.85 49.49 -35.91
CA GLU A 180 -31.52 48.46 -36.89
C GLU A 180 -30.02 48.45 -37.22
N GLU A 181 -29.41 49.62 -37.42
CA GLU A 181 -27.97 49.75 -37.63
C GLU A 181 -27.17 49.25 -36.42
N ALA A 182 -27.68 49.46 -35.20
CA ALA A 182 -27.09 48.95 -33.97
C ALA A 182 -27.29 47.43 -33.77
N GLY A 183 -28.10 46.75 -34.59
CA GLY A 183 -28.40 45.32 -34.45
C GLY A 183 -29.13 44.97 -33.16
N LEU A 184 -29.79 45.94 -32.52
CA LEU A 184 -30.43 45.78 -31.21
C LEU A 184 -31.83 45.16 -31.29
N VAL A 185 -32.39 45.06 -32.50
CA VAL A 185 -33.75 44.55 -32.75
C VAL A 185 -33.94 43.12 -32.23
N ASP A 186 -32.92 42.27 -32.36
CA ASP A 186 -32.98 40.87 -31.93
C ASP A 186 -32.96 40.70 -30.40
N TYR A 187 -32.50 41.72 -29.67
CA TYR A 187 -32.44 41.74 -28.21
C TYR A 187 -33.72 42.27 -27.57
N LEU A 188 -34.73 42.65 -28.36
CA LEU A 188 -36.03 43.02 -27.84
C LEU A 188 -36.78 41.79 -27.31
N PRO A 189 -37.42 41.89 -26.12
CA PRO A 189 -38.27 40.84 -25.60
C PRO A 189 -39.41 40.51 -26.56
N LYS A 190 -39.53 39.22 -26.90
CA LYS A 190 -40.59 38.66 -27.76
C LYS A 190 -41.80 38.15 -26.99
N GLU A 191 -41.68 38.05 -25.67
CA GLU A 191 -42.75 37.61 -24.79
C GLU A 191 -43.37 38.81 -24.08
N SER A 192 -44.71 38.84 -23.99
CA SER A 192 -45.41 39.74 -23.08
C SER A 192 -45.48 39.08 -21.71
N THR A 193 -44.84 39.69 -20.71
CA THR A 193 -44.87 39.21 -19.32
C THR A 193 -46.21 39.46 -18.64
N THR A 194 -47.09 40.27 -19.26
CA THR A 194 -48.44 40.53 -18.79
C THR A 194 -49.45 39.78 -19.67
N ASP A 195 -50.22 38.88 -19.05
CA ASP A 195 -51.33 38.11 -19.64
C ASP A 195 -52.56 38.99 -19.97
N ASN A 196 -52.30 40.13 -20.62
CA ASN A 196 -53.27 41.19 -20.93
C ASN A 196 -53.49 41.33 -22.45
N ASP A 197 -53.18 40.30 -23.25
CA ASP A 197 -53.24 40.33 -24.73
C ASP A 197 -52.49 41.53 -25.35
N ARG A 198 -51.48 42.06 -24.64
CA ARG A 198 -50.69 43.20 -25.09
C ARG A 198 -49.53 42.70 -25.95
N PHE A 199 -49.25 43.37 -27.06
CA PHE A 199 -48.10 43.09 -27.91
C PHE A 199 -46.80 43.05 -27.09
N SER A 200 -45.92 42.09 -27.40
CA SER A 200 -44.57 42.11 -26.87
C SER A 200 -43.85 43.39 -27.35
N PRO A 201 -42.81 43.87 -26.64
CA PRO A 201 -42.00 45.00 -27.10
C PRO A 201 -41.52 44.84 -28.55
N TYR A 202 -41.11 43.62 -28.93
CA TYR A 202 -40.75 43.30 -30.31
C TYR A 202 -41.92 43.43 -31.29
N ASP A 203 -43.09 42.85 -30.98
CA ASP A 203 -44.25 42.90 -31.89
C ASP A 203 -44.76 44.33 -32.07
N ARG A 204 -44.75 45.12 -30.98
CA ARG A 204 -45.14 46.53 -31.03
C ARG A 204 -44.15 47.37 -31.84
N PHE A 205 -42.86 47.05 -31.77
CA PHE A 205 -41.86 47.69 -32.62
C PHE A 205 -42.15 47.41 -34.11
N GLN A 206 -42.46 46.16 -34.47
CA GLN A 206 -42.82 45.81 -35.84
C GLN A 206 -44.08 46.53 -36.33
N GLU A 207 -45.12 46.61 -35.49
CA GLU A 207 -46.34 47.37 -35.81
C GLU A 207 -46.03 48.86 -36.07
N ILE A 208 -45.21 49.48 -35.21
CA ILE A 208 -44.81 50.88 -35.38
C ILE A 208 -44.01 51.05 -36.67
N LYS A 209 -43.09 50.13 -36.98
CA LYS A 209 -42.32 50.16 -38.21
C LYS A 209 -43.24 50.10 -39.44
N GLU A 210 -44.17 49.15 -39.48
CA GLU A 210 -45.15 49.01 -40.57
C GLU A 210 -46.07 50.23 -40.72
N ALA A 211 -46.45 50.88 -39.62
CA ALA A 211 -47.30 52.07 -39.64
C ALA A 211 -46.55 53.34 -40.05
N VAL A 212 -45.23 53.35 -39.87
CA VAL A 212 -44.36 54.50 -40.12
C VAL A 212 -43.75 54.44 -41.52
N ASP A 213 -43.60 53.27 -42.13
CA ASP A 213 -43.12 53.05 -43.51
C ASP A 213 -44.06 53.65 -44.59
#